data_AF-A0A7X5IT11-F1
#
_entry.id   AF-A0A7X5IT11-F1
#
_cell.length_a   1.000
_cell.length_b   1.000
_cell.length_c   1.000
_cell.angle_alpha   90.00
_cell.angle_beta   90.00
_cell.angle_gamma   90.00
#
_symmetry.space_group_name_H-M   'P 1'
#
loop_
_entity.id
_entity.type
_entity.pdbx_description
1 polymer ?
#
loop_
_entity_poly.entity_id
_entity_poly.type
_entity_poly.pdbx_seq_one_letter_code
_entity_poly.pdbx_strand_id
1 'polypeptide(L)'
;EEKAKQGILFGQSELANLHNALRDAVSFAGKTSDSKDVLALDKMGISTEYSGGLTTLTLDVEKLRETLDSDPDSVRDIFTKSTENGAKSDGIMQNLKRVIDTYAGTSTGSQGILVQRAGSQYAPTSLNSNALQTEYDNLTSQIEKWQDKMADRVDYYTSQFTALEQLMSQMNNQSSMLAGLMGGGSY
;
A
#
# COMPACT_ATOMS: atom_id res chain seq x y z
N GLU A 1 -20.81 6.77 4.11
CA GLU A 1 -20.69 6.31 2.71
C GLU A 1 -19.36 6.70 2.06
N GLU A 2 -18.91 7.95 2.22
CA GLU A 2 -17.68 8.46 1.61
C GLU A 2 -16.41 7.67 2.00
N LYS A 3 -16.20 7.38 3.29
CA LYS A 3 -15.10 6.53 3.76
C LYS A 3 -15.20 5.06 3.35
N ALA A 4 -16.41 4.57 3.03
CA ALA A 4 -16.61 3.22 2.52
C ALA A 4 -16.34 3.13 1.01
N LYS A 5 -16.32 4.28 0.31
CA LYS A 5 -15.95 4.42 -1.11
C LYS A 5 -14.46 4.76 -1.30
N GLN A 6 -13.73 5.04 -0.21
CA GLN A 6 -12.28 5.17 -0.25
C GLN A 6 -11.67 3.78 -0.43
N GLY A 7 -10.96 3.58 -1.54
CA GLY A 7 -10.32 2.30 -1.84
C GLY A 7 -9.33 1.91 -0.74
N ILE A 8 -9.09 0.61 -0.58
CA ILE A 8 -8.19 0.05 0.46
C ILE A 8 -6.75 0.58 0.38
N LEU A 9 -6.36 1.11 -0.78
CA LEU A 9 -5.03 1.69 -1.04
C LEU A 9 -5.02 3.23 -0.94
N PHE A 10 -6.14 3.83 -0.52
CA PHE A 10 -6.24 5.28 -0.36
C PHE A 10 -5.24 5.77 0.69
N GLY A 11 -4.48 6.82 0.34
CA GLY A 11 -3.43 7.37 1.19
C GLY A 11 -2.06 6.70 1.03
N GLN A 12 -1.92 5.64 0.21
CA GLN A 12 -0.60 5.11 -0.11
C GLN A 12 0.17 6.06 -1.01
N SER A 13 1.18 6.71 -0.42
CA SER A 13 2.01 7.71 -1.10
C SER A 13 2.71 7.15 -2.34
N GLU A 14 3.09 5.88 -2.30
CA GLU A 14 3.78 5.18 -3.38
C GLU A 14 2.91 5.05 -4.63
N LEU A 15 1.60 4.82 -4.45
CA LEU A 15 0.66 4.72 -5.58
C LEU A 15 0.30 6.09 -6.14
N ALA A 16 0.16 7.10 -5.28
CA ALA A 16 -0.01 8.48 -5.74
C ALA A 16 1.21 8.94 -6.55
N ASN A 17 2.42 8.61 -6.09
CA ASN A 17 3.67 8.92 -6.79
C ASN A 17 3.79 8.13 -8.09
N LEU A 18 3.41 6.85 -8.12
CA LEU A 18 3.37 6.06 -9.36
C LEU A 18 2.41 6.67 -10.38
N HIS A 19 1.20 7.04 -9.95
CA HIS A 19 0.22 7.68 -10.83
C HIS A 19 0.78 8.97 -11.42
N ASN A 20 1.37 9.83 -10.60
CA ASN A 20 2.00 11.06 -11.07
C ASN A 20 3.16 10.78 -12.04
N ALA A 21 4.02 9.81 -11.73
CA ALA A 21 5.14 9.45 -12.59
C ALA A 21 4.68 8.89 -13.95
N LEU A 22 3.63 8.06 -13.98
CA LEU A 22 3.04 7.55 -15.22
C LEU A 22 2.42 8.68 -16.04
N ARG A 23 1.66 9.56 -15.39
CA ARG A 23 1.08 10.76 -16.02
C ARG A 23 2.18 11.60 -16.64
N ASP A 24 3.23 11.89 -15.90
CA ASP A 24 4.35 12.72 -16.35
C ASP A 24 5.11 12.09 -17.52
N ALA A 25 5.24 10.75 -17.54
CA ALA A 25 5.87 10.00 -18.62
C ALA A 25 5.11 10.08 -19.95
N VAL A 26 3.78 10.22 -19.92
CA VAL A 26 2.94 10.31 -21.13
C VAL A 26 2.58 11.74 -21.52
N SER A 27 2.48 12.66 -20.55
CA SER A 27 2.10 14.05 -20.79
C SER A 27 3.30 14.96 -21.07
N PHE A 28 4.53 14.40 -21.17
CA PHE A 28 5.79 15.16 -21.20
C PHE A 28 5.78 16.30 -20.17
N ALA A 29 5.39 16.00 -18.93
CA ALA A 29 5.17 17.02 -17.91
C ALA A 29 6.42 17.91 -17.74
N GLY A 30 6.20 19.23 -17.69
CA GLY A 30 7.27 20.24 -17.64
C GLY A 30 7.73 20.77 -19.00
N LYS A 31 7.22 20.23 -20.11
CA LYS A 31 7.39 20.82 -21.44
C LYS A 31 6.31 21.86 -21.72
N THR A 32 6.69 22.99 -22.30
CA THR A 32 5.75 24.02 -22.75
C THR A 32 4.96 23.51 -23.96
N SER A 33 3.77 24.05 -24.21
CA SER A 33 2.94 23.72 -25.38
C SER A 33 3.70 23.89 -26.71
N ASP A 34 4.71 24.75 -26.75
CA ASP A 34 5.56 25.00 -27.92
C ASP A 34 6.70 23.98 -28.10
N SER A 35 6.82 23.01 -27.18
CA SER A 35 7.85 21.99 -27.27
C SER A 35 7.59 21.08 -28.46
N LYS A 36 8.63 20.81 -29.27
CA LYS A 36 8.54 19.95 -30.47
C LYS A 36 7.86 18.60 -30.22
N ASP A 37 8.06 18.03 -29.05
CA ASP A 37 7.47 16.74 -28.66
C ASP A 37 5.97 16.84 -28.38
N VAL A 38 5.51 17.93 -27.75
CA VAL A 38 4.08 18.18 -27.48
C VAL A 38 3.35 18.46 -28.78
N LEU A 39 3.94 19.28 -29.65
CA LEU A 39 3.41 19.56 -30.99
C LEU A 39 3.37 18.30 -31.87
N ALA A 40 4.36 17.43 -31.76
CA ALA A 40 4.37 16.15 -32.48
C ALA A 40 3.24 15.22 -32.02
N LEU A 41 2.97 15.14 -30.72
CA LEU A 41 1.84 14.37 -30.19
C LEU A 41 0.49 14.90 -30.67
N ASP A 42 0.31 16.22 -30.62
CA ASP A 42 -0.93 16.87 -31.08
C ASP A 42 -1.16 16.64 -32.58
N LYS A 43 -0.09 16.74 -33.39
CA LYS A 43 -0.12 16.41 -34.82
C LYS A 43 -0.53 14.95 -35.04
N MET A 44 -0.04 14.03 -34.21
CA MET A 44 -0.40 12.61 -34.23
C MET A 44 -1.80 12.32 -33.66
N GLY A 45 -2.54 13.33 -33.20
CA GLY A 45 -3.87 13.16 -32.64
C GLY A 45 -3.89 12.61 -31.22
N ILE A 46 -2.76 12.62 -30.51
CA ILE A 46 -2.68 12.20 -29.11
C ILE A 46 -2.76 13.43 -28.24
N SER A 47 -3.79 13.51 -27.41
CA SER A 47 -3.96 14.62 -26.47
C SER A 47 -4.27 14.12 -25.06
N THR A 48 -4.05 14.99 -24.08
CA THR A 48 -4.35 14.70 -22.69
C THR A 48 -5.24 15.78 -22.12
N GLU A 49 -6.28 15.37 -21.40
CA GLU A 49 -7.21 16.27 -20.72
C GLU A 49 -7.17 15.96 -19.22
N TYR A 50 -7.15 17.00 -18.39
CA TYR A 50 -7.27 16.84 -16.95
C TYR A 50 -8.65 17.30 -16.49
N SER A 51 -9.41 16.39 -15.91
CA SER A 51 -10.74 16.68 -15.38
C SER A 51 -10.99 15.89 -14.10
N GLY A 52 -11.44 16.58 -13.05
CA GLY A 52 -11.88 15.94 -11.80
C GLY A 52 -10.83 15.08 -11.08
N GLY A 53 -9.53 15.38 -11.24
CA GLY A 53 -8.47 14.57 -10.63
C GLY A 53 -7.94 13.44 -11.52
N LEU A 54 -8.50 13.26 -12.71
CA LEU A 54 -8.09 12.25 -13.67
C LEU A 54 -7.47 12.91 -14.91
N THR A 55 -6.29 12.45 -15.31
CA THR A 55 -5.76 12.74 -16.64
C THR A 55 -6.20 11.65 -17.60
N THR A 56 -7.00 12.00 -18.60
CA THR A 56 -7.42 11.12 -19.68
C THR A 56 -6.57 11.35 -20.91
N LEU A 57 -6.17 10.26 -21.56
CA LEU A 57 -5.50 10.30 -22.86
C LEU A 57 -6.53 10.00 -23.95
N THR A 58 -6.62 10.85 -24.95
CA THR A 58 -7.51 10.68 -26.11
C THR A 58 -6.67 10.53 -27.37
N LEU A 59 -7.18 9.71 -28.29
CA LEU A 59 -6.54 9.41 -29.56
C LEU A 59 -7.52 9.69 -30.71
N ASP A 60 -7.12 10.61 -31.58
CA ASP A 60 -7.71 10.80 -32.90
C ASP A 60 -7.02 9.85 -33.90
N VAL A 61 -7.74 8.80 -34.27
CA VAL A 61 -7.23 7.73 -35.14
C VAL A 61 -7.01 8.23 -36.57
N GLU A 62 -7.78 9.20 -37.04
CA GLU A 62 -7.64 9.73 -38.40
C GLU A 62 -6.34 10.52 -38.53
N LYS A 63 -6.08 11.45 -37.59
CA LYS A 63 -4.81 12.18 -37.53
C LYS A 63 -3.59 11.28 -37.34
N LEU A 64 -3.72 10.23 -36.53
CA LEU A 64 -2.64 9.27 -36.34
C LEU A 64 -2.33 8.55 -37.66
N ARG A 65 -3.35 8.12 -38.41
CA ARG A 65 -3.18 7.47 -39.72
C ARG A 65 -2.56 8.43 -40.74
N GLU A 66 -3.07 9.66 -40.83
CA GLU A 66 -2.49 10.67 -41.71
C GLU A 66 -1.02 10.96 -41.39
N THR A 67 -0.65 10.99 -40.10
CA THR A 67 0.74 11.20 -39.70
C THR A 67 1.60 9.97 -39.97
N LEU A 68 1.08 8.76 -39.80
CA LEU A 68 1.79 7.53 -40.16
C LEU A 68 2.04 7.45 -41.68
N ASP A 69 1.09 7.89 -42.50
CA ASP A 69 1.23 7.88 -43.96
C ASP A 69 2.18 8.98 -44.46
N SER A 70 2.18 10.15 -43.82
CA SER A 70 2.98 11.31 -44.26
C SER A 70 4.37 11.41 -43.62
N ASP A 71 4.53 10.97 -42.38
CA ASP A 71 5.77 11.10 -41.59
C ASP A 71 5.93 9.97 -40.56
N PRO A 72 6.13 8.71 -41.01
CA PRO A 72 6.23 7.55 -40.14
C PRO A 72 7.46 7.60 -39.21
N ASP A 73 8.55 8.24 -39.65
CA ASP A 73 9.77 8.38 -38.85
C ASP A 73 9.52 9.27 -37.63
N SER A 74 8.76 10.37 -37.77
CA SER A 74 8.38 11.21 -36.63
C SER A 74 7.60 10.42 -35.57
N VAL A 75 6.67 9.55 -36.01
CA VAL A 75 5.90 8.67 -35.10
C VAL A 75 6.83 7.69 -34.41
N ARG A 76 7.74 7.04 -35.12
CA ARG A 76 8.71 6.13 -34.48
C ARG A 76 9.53 6.89 -33.43
N ASP A 77 10.11 8.02 -33.82
CA ASP A 77 11.06 8.74 -33.00
C ASP A 77 10.41 9.29 -31.71
N ILE A 78 9.18 9.80 -31.74
CA ILE A 78 8.52 10.30 -30.51
C ILE A 78 8.28 9.20 -29.46
N PHE A 79 8.04 7.96 -29.92
CA PHE A 79 7.80 6.83 -29.03
C PHE A 79 9.09 6.16 -28.57
N THR A 80 10.08 6.00 -29.47
CA THR A 80 11.22 5.10 -29.23
C THR A 80 12.55 5.78 -29.01
N LYS A 81 12.69 7.09 -29.28
CA LYS A 81 13.97 7.79 -29.06
C LYS A 81 14.45 7.58 -27.63
N SER A 82 15.76 7.45 -27.47
CA SER A 82 16.38 7.20 -26.17
C SER A 82 17.65 8.02 -26.05
N THR A 83 17.88 8.62 -24.88
CA THR A 83 19.15 9.28 -24.57
C THR A 83 20.31 8.30 -24.61
N GLU A 84 20.07 7.01 -24.35
CA GLU A 84 21.08 5.95 -24.45
C GLU A 84 21.55 5.75 -25.89
N ASN A 85 20.69 6.04 -26.87
CA ASN A 85 20.99 5.96 -28.30
C ASN A 85 21.36 7.32 -28.91
N GLY A 86 21.72 8.30 -28.08
CA GLY A 86 22.18 9.63 -28.52
C GLY A 86 21.09 10.67 -28.78
N ALA A 87 19.83 10.40 -28.43
CA ALA A 87 18.78 11.40 -28.51
C ALA A 87 18.93 12.47 -27.41
N LYS A 88 18.40 13.69 -27.65
CA LYS A 88 18.40 14.78 -26.66
C LYS A 88 17.45 14.53 -25.48
N SER A 89 16.45 13.68 -25.68
CA SER A 89 15.49 13.28 -24.66
C SER A 89 14.90 11.93 -25.02
N ASP A 90 14.34 11.25 -24.03
CA ASP A 90 13.62 10.00 -24.22
C ASP A 90 12.24 10.21 -24.82
N GLY A 91 11.80 9.19 -25.55
CA GLY A 91 10.45 9.04 -26.06
C GLY A 91 9.53 8.45 -25.00
N ILE A 92 8.24 8.38 -25.35
CA ILE A 92 7.17 7.97 -24.43
C ILE A 92 7.42 6.57 -23.86
N MET A 93 7.79 5.61 -24.70
CA MET A 93 7.97 4.22 -24.27
C MET A 93 9.15 4.08 -23.31
N GLN A 94 10.22 4.84 -23.52
CA GLN A 94 11.39 4.82 -22.64
C GLN A 94 11.09 5.46 -21.29
N ASN A 95 10.34 6.57 -21.29
CA ASN A 95 9.88 7.19 -20.04
C ASN A 95 8.97 6.26 -19.25
N LEU A 96 7.98 5.63 -19.91
CA LEU A 96 7.11 4.64 -19.29
C LEU A 96 7.89 3.44 -18.76
N LYS A 97 8.83 2.90 -19.54
CA LYS A 97 9.69 1.79 -19.13
C LYS A 97 10.44 2.14 -17.85
N ARG A 98 11.03 3.33 -17.76
CA ARG A 98 11.74 3.77 -16.55
C ARG A 98 10.83 3.80 -15.32
N VAL A 99 9.62 4.32 -15.47
CA VAL A 99 8.64 4.35 -14.37
C VAL A 99 8.27 2.91 -13.97
N ILE A 100 7.96 2.06 -14.94
CA ILE A 100 7.62 0.66 -14.67
C ILE A 100 8.78 -0.07 -14.00
N ASP A 101 10.02 0.09 -14.47
CA ASP A 101 11.20 -0.53 -13.86
C ASP A 101 11.42 -0.02 -12.42
N THR A 102 11.20 1.27 -12.17
CA THR A 102 11.35 1.88 -10.84
C THR A 102 10.34 1.32 -9.83
N TYR A 103 9.10 1.05 -10.25
CA TYR A 103 8.03 0.63 -9.35
C TYR A 103 7.81 -0.88 -9.32
N ALA A 104 7.94 -1.54 -10.46
CA ALA A 104 7.64 -2.95 -10.67
C ALA A 104 8.86 -3.79 -11.07
N GLY A 105 10.07 -3.22 -11.05
CA GLY A 105 11.30 -3.95 -11.34
C GLY A 105 11.44 -5.21 -10.49
N THR A 106 11.67 -6.36 -11.14
CA THR A 106 11.75 -7.66 -10.47
C THR A 106 13.20 -8.12 -10.27
N SER A 107 14.16 -7.28 -10.66
CA SER A 107 15.59 -7.58 -10.51
C SER A 107 15.95 -7.78 -9.04
N THR A 108 16.65 -8.87 -8.75
CA THR A 108 17.04 -9.25 -7.38
C THR A 108 17.96 -8.23 -6.70
N GLY A 109 18.71 -7.42 -7.47
CA GLY A 109 19.60 -6.39 -6.95
C GLY A 109 19.02 -4.97 -6.94
N SER A 110 17.86 -4.76 -7.59
CA SER A 110 17.21 -3.44 -7.70
C SER A 110 15.72 -3.64 -7.86
N GLN A 111 15.09 -4.13 -6.80
CA GLN A 111 13.65 -4.37 -6.78
C GLN A 111 12.90 -3.04 -6.86
N GLY A 112 11.81 -3.02 -7.61
CA GLY A 112 10.94 -1.86 -7.70
C GLY A 112 10.24 -1.56 -6.38
N ILE A 113 9.79 -0.33 -6.21
CA ILE A 113 9.16 0.17 -4.97
C ILE A 113 7.98 -0.73 -4.52
N LEU A 114 7.11 -1.13 -5.45
CA LEU A 114 5.96 -1.98 -5.12
C LEU A 114 6.37 -3.41 -4.79
N VAL A 115 7.45 -3.91 -5.40
CA VAL A 115 8.02 -5.22 -5.10
C VAL A 115 8.63 -5.23 -3.69
N GLN A 116 9.34 -4.17 -3.30
CA GLN A 116 9.85 -4.02 -1.93
C GLN A 116 8.72 -3.88 -0.90
N ARG A 117 7.59 -3.27 -1.29
CA ARG A 117 6.42 -3.08 -0.42
C ARG A 117 5.66 -4.39 -0.18
N ALA A 118 5.27 -5.08 -1.25
CA ALA A 118 4.29 -6.17 -1.20
C ALA A 118 4.82 -7.52 -1.70
N GLY A 119 6.05 -7.56 -2.20
CA GLY A 119 6.59 -8.74 -2.86
C GLY A 119 6.05 -8.92 -4.29
N SER A 120 6.61 -9.89 -5.01
CA SER A 120 6.14 -10.29 -6.33
C SER A 120 6.49 -11.75 -6.61
N GLN A 121 5.58 -12.48 -7.24
CA GLN A 121 5.84 -13.84 -7.74
C GLN A 121 7.00 -13.89 -8.74
N TYR A 122 7.27 -12.78 -9.42
CA TYR A 122 8.35 -12.64 -10.38
C TYR A 122 9.67 -12.21 -9.73
N ALA A 123 9.67 -11.92 -8.43
CA ALA A 123 10.86 -11.63 -7.63
C ALA A 123 10.83 -12.51 -6.36
N PRO A 124 11.17 -13.81 -6.46
CA PRO A 124 10.92 -14.79 -5.39
C PRO A 124 11.52 -14.42 -4.03
N THR A 125 12.66 -13.71 -4.02
CA THR A 125 13.32 -13.24 -2.80
C THR A 125 12.51 -12.19 -2.03
N SER A 126 11.56 -11.51 -2.67
CA SER A 126 10.69 -10.49 -2.04
C SER A 126 9.43 -11.07 -1.39
N LEU A 127 9.05 -12.31 -1.67
CA LEU A 127 7.74 -12.87 -1.26
C LEU A 127 7.52 -12.83 0.25
N ASN A 128 8.54 -13.22 1.02
CA ASN A 128 8.53 -13.20 2.48
C ASN A 128 9.49 -12.16 3.07
N SER A 129 10.01 -11.27 2.23
CA SER A 129 10.98 -10.24 2.61
C SER A 129 10.57 -8.92 1.99
N ASN A 130 9.49 -8.36 2.52
CA ASN A 130 8.89 -7.11 2.08
C ASN A 130 8.28 -6.34 3.26
N ALA A 131 7.89 -5.09 3.02
CA ALA A 131 7.36 -4.21 4.07
C ALA A 131 6.06 -4.74 4.69
N LEU A 132 5.13 -5.28 3.87
CA LEU A 132 3.87 -5.83 4.37
C LEU A 132 4.08 -7.08 5.22
N GLN A 133 5.02 -7.96 4.83
CA GLN A 133 5.37 -9.12 5.65
C GLN A 133 5.96 -8.69 7.01
N THR A 134 6.84 -7.67 6.99
CA THR A 134 7.42 -7.12 8.22
C THR A 134 6.34 -6.53 9.14
N GLU A 135 5.37 -5.81 8.56
CA GLU A 135 4.23 -5.26 9.30
C GLU A 135 3.34 -6.36 9.88
N TYR A 136 3.06 -7.41 9.09
CA TYR A 136 2.33 -8.59 9.54
C TYR A 136 3.00 -9.29 10.71
N ASP A 137 4.31 -9.53 10.63
CA ASP A 137 5.08 -10.19 11.69
C ASP A 137 5.09 -9.36 12.98
N ASN A 138 5.24 -8.04 12.86
CA ASN A 138 5.17 -7.11 13.98
C ASN A 138 3.79 -7.08 14.66
N LEU A 139 2.72 -7.13 13.87
CA LEU A 139 1.36 -7.20 14.41
C LEU A 139 1.12 -8.53 15.10
N THR A 140 1.56 -9.65 14.50
CA THR A 140 1.45 -10.99 15.08
C THR A 140 2.18 -11.08 16.42
N SER A 141 3.43 -10.59 16.50
CA SER A 141 4.19 -10.55 17.76
C SER A 141 3.52 -9.69 18.84
N GLN A 142 2.86 -8.59 18.45
CA GLN A 142 2.10 -7.78 19.40
C GLN A 142 0.85 -8.51 19.89
N ILE A 143 0.14 -9.20 19.01
CA ILE A 143 -1.04 -10.00 19.38
C ILE A 143 -0.65 -11.06 20.40
N GLU A 144 0.43 -11.82 20.15
CA GLU A 144 0.95 -12.83 21.08
C GLU A 144 1.26 -12.24 22.46
N LYS A 145 2.00 -11.13 22.50
CA LYS A 145 2.30 -10.43 23.77
C LYS A 145 1.05 -9.98 24.53
N TRP A 146 -0.01 -9.60 23.82
CA TRP A 146 -1.27 -9.22 24.45
C TRP A 146 -2.05 -10.44 24.95
N GLN A 147 -2.02 -11.55 24.21
CA GLN A 147 -2.61 -12.80 24.63
C GLN A 147 -1.96 -13.31 25.92
N ASP A 148 -0.64 -13.32 26.01
CA ASP A 148 0.10 -13.71 27.23
C ASP A 148 -0.29 -12.83 28.44
N LYS A 149 -0.30 -11.50 28.24
CA LYS A 149 -0.71 -10.57 29.30
C LYS A 149 -2.16 -10.78 29.76
N MET A 150 -3.06 -11.14 28.85
CA MET A 150 -4.44 -11.43 29.21
C MET A 150 -4.55 -12.74 29.98
N ALA A 151 -3.78 -13.77 29.61
CA ALA A 151 -3.70 -15.02 30.35
C ALA A 151 -3.21 -14.80 31.79
N ASP A 152 -2.10 -14.07 31.96
CA ASP A 152 -1.56 -13.72 33.28
C ASP A 152 -2.59 -12.99 34.16
N ARG A 153 -3.40 -12.12 33.55
CA ARG A 153 -4.48 -11.41 34.27
C ARG A 153 -5.62 -12.33 34.66
N VAL A 154 -6.02 -13.25 33.79
CA VAL A 154 -7.05 -14.25 34.10
C VAL A 154 -6.59 -15.13 35.26
N ASP A 155 -5.34 -15.61 35.24
CA ASP A 155 -4.78 -16.43 36.32
C ASP A 155 -4.71 -15.65 37.63
N TYR A 156 -4.25 -14.41 37.59
CA TYR A 156 -4.22 -13.53 38.76
C TYR A 156 -5.62 -13.34 39.36
N TYR A 157 -6.63 -12.98 38.56
CA TYR A 157 -7.98 -12.77 39.08
C TYR A 157 -8.64 -14.08 39.54
N THR A 158 -8.35 -15.20 38.90
CA THR A 158 -8.81 -16.54 39.33
C THR A 158 -8.23 -16.91 40.70
N SER A 159 -6.94 -16.61 40.93
CA SER A 159 -6.30 -16.84 42.22
C SER A 159 -6.92 -15.99 43.33
N GLN A 160 -7.22 -14.72 43.06
CA GLN A 160 -7.85 -13.81 44.01
C GLN A 160 -9.29 -14.23 44.31
N PHE A 161 -10.03 -14.68 43.30
CA PHE A 161 -11.37 -15.21 43.48
C PHE A 161 -11.36 -16.48 44.36
N THR A 162 -10.45 -17.41 44.09
CA THR A 162 -10.26 -18.63 44.91
C THR A 162 -9.91 -18.28 46.36
N ALA A 163 -9.04 -17.29 46.58
CA ALA A 163 -8.69 -16.82 47.93
C ALA A 163 -9.90 -16.21 48.67
N LEU A 164 -10.73 -15.44 47.96
CA LEU A 164 -11.98 -14.90 48.51
C LEU A 164 -12.98 -16.01 48.85
N GLU A 165 -13.11 -17.04 48.02
CA GLU A 165 -13.96 -18.21 48.32
C GLU A 165 -13.49 -18.95 49.58
N GLN A 166 -12.18 -19.17 49.72
CA GLN A 166 -11.61 -19.79 50.91
C GLN A 166 -11.85 -18.94 52.18
N LEU A 167 -11.65 -17.63 52.08
CA LEU A 167 -11.91 -16.70 53.19
C LEU A 167 -13.39 -16.70 53.59
N MET A 168 -14.32 -16.68 52.62
CA MET A 168 -15.75 -16.78 52.92
C MET A 168 -16.11 -18.09 53.60
N SER A 169 -15.53 -19.22 53.16
CA SER A 169 -15.71 -20.52 53.80
C SER A 169 -15.23 -20.51 55.26
N GLN A 170 -14.04 -19.95 55.52
CA GLN A 170 -13.51 -19.79 56.87
C GLN A 170 -14.38 -18.88 57.74
N MET A 171 -14.84 -17.74 57.20
CA MET A 171 -15.73 -16.83 57.92
C MET A 171 -17.07 -17.47 58.24
N ASN A 172 -17.65 -18.26 57.34
CA ASN A 172 -18.89 -19.00 57.60
C ASN A 172 -18.70 -20.01 58.74
N ASN A 173 -17.57 -20.72 58.77
CA ASN A 173 -17.24 -21.64 59.87
C ASN A 173 -17.06 -20.90 61.21
N GLN A 174 -16.39 -19.73 61.20
CA GLN A 174 -16.22 -18.90 62.39
C GLN A 174 -17.55 -18.30 62.88
N SER A 175 -18.37 -17.77 61.98
CA SER A 175 -19.69 -17.24 62.28
C SER A 175 -20.60 -18.32 62.89
N SER A 176 -20.56 -19.54 62.34
CA SER A 176 -21.29 -20.70 62.87
C SER A 176 -20.80 -21.10 64.27
N MET A 177 -19.49 -21.08 64.52
CA MET A 177 -18.94 -21.31 65.86
C MET A 177 -19.37 -20.23 66.86
N LEU A 178 -19.32 -18.95 66.48
CA LEU A 178 -19.74 -17.84 67.33
C LEU A 178 -21.25 -17.89 67.63
N ALA A 179 -22.07 -18.21 66.62
CA ALA A 179 -23.50 -18.40 66.79
C ALA A 179 -23.83 -19.59 67.70
N GLY A 180 -23.07 -20.69 67.59
CA GLY A 180 -23.19 -21.83 68.51
C GLY A 180 -22.78 -21.49 69.95
N LEU A 181 -21.75 -20.66 70.12
CA LEU A 181 -21.28 -20.21 71.43
C LEU A 181 -22.27 -19.19 72.08
N MET A 182 -22.88 -18.33 71.27
CA MET A 182 -23.88 -17.34 71.71
C MET A 182 -25.27 -17.97 71.93
N GLY A 183 -25.62 -19.03 71.19
CA GLY A 183 -26.89 -19.76 71.32
C GLY A 183 -26.92 -20.78 72.48
N GLY A 184 -25.77 -21.22 72.98
CA GLY A 184 -25.66 -22.13 74.13
C GLY A 184 -25.69 -21.46 75.51
N GLY A 185 -25.95 -20.15 75.56
CA GLY A 185 -25.85 -19.30 76.77
C GLY A 185 -27.18 -18.77 77.32
N SER A 186 -28.33 -19.42 77.07
CA SER A 186 -29.58 -19.15 77.79
C SER A 186 -30.11 -20.43 78.43
N TYR A 187 -30.16 -20.39 79.76
CA TYR A 187 -30.91 -21.30 80.64
C TYR A 187 -32.42 -21.10 80.46
#